data_AF-A0A355GFY1-F1
#
_entry.id   AF-A0A355GFY1-F1
#
_cell.length_a   1.000
_cell.length_b   1.000
_cell.length_c   1.000
_cell.angle_alpha   90.00
_cell.angle_beta   90.00
_cell.angle_gamma   90.00
#
_symmetry.space_group_name_H-M   'P 1'
#
loop_
_entity.id
_entity.type
_entity.pdbx_description
1 polymer ?
#
loop_
_entity_poly.entity_id
_entity_poly.type
_entity_poly.pdbx_seq_one_letter_code
_entity_poly.pdbx_strand_id
1 'polypeptide(L)'
;MSPLSVIYVSICISLLLVLAAAVWCAIRARNMQYWLPAYLSAKRRDPKVSFSPEQPRHIFIAVCDHFEPEWGNPTKAEAIARVDRWCEEYPSRFSQFSDSRGQVPQHTFFYPQDQYAPEYLNRLASLCKQGYGDVEIHLHHDHDSAEGLRQKMNEFRETLFD
;
A
#
# COMPACT_ATOMS: atom_id res chain seq x y z
N MET A 1 -55.55 3.26 12.55
CA MET A 1 -54.90 3.40 11.23
C MET A 1 -55.80 2.76 10.20
N SER A 2 -55.96 3.34 9.00
CA SER A 2 -56.76 2.69 7.96
C SER A 2 -56.00 1.48 7.38
N PRO A 3 -56.69 0.48 6.82
CA PRO A 3 -56.05 -0.68 6.17
C PRO A 3 -55.03 -0.28 5.09
N LEU A 4 -55.33 0.80 4.35
CA LEU A 4 -54.43 1.40 3.36
C LEU A 4 -53.15 1.95 4.01
N SER A 5 -53.25 2.63 5.15
CA SER A 5 -52.07 3.11 5.89
C SER A 5 -51.15 1.97 6.33
N VAL A 6 -51.71 0.83 6.73
CA VAL A 6 -50.91 -0.35 7.12
C VAL A 6 -50.14 -0.90 5.91
N ILE A 7 -50.79 -1.00 4.74
CA ILE A 7 -50.16 -1.48 3.49
C ILE A 7 -48.99 -0.57 3.08
N TYR A 8 -49.18 0.75 3.07
CA TYR A 8 -48.10 1.68 2.69
C TYR A 8 -46.92 1.61 3.65
N VAL A 9 -47.18 1.52 4.96
CA VAL A 9 -46.12 1.36 5.96
C VAL A 9 -45.36 0.05 5.74
N SER A 10 -46.06 -1.07 5.49
CA SER A 10 -45.43 -2.35 5.19
C SER A 10 -44.55 -2.28 3.93
N ILE A 11 -45.02 -1.67 2.85
CA ILE A 11 -44.24 -1.49 1.62
C ILE A 11 -42.98 -0.67 1.88
N CYS A 12 -43.11 0.46 2.59
CA CYS A 12 -41.98 1.31 2.93
C CYS A 12 -40.93 0.55 3.77
N ILE A 13 -41.37 -0.23 4.76
CA ILE A 13 -40.48 -1.07 5.58
C ILE A 13 -39.79 -2.12 4.72
N SER A 14 -40.53 -2.82 3.85
CA SER A 14 -39.94 -3.83 2.95
C SER A 14 -38.89 -3.22 2.02
N LEU A 15 -39.15 -2.05 1.44
CA LEU A 15 -38.19 -1.34 0.59
C LEU A 15 -36.94 -0.93 1.36
N LEU A 16 -37.09 -0.43 2.60
CA LEU A 16 -35.96 -0.09 3.47
C LEU A 16 -35.12 -1.32 3.83
N LEU A 17 -35.75 -2.46 4.10
CA LEU A 17 -35.04 -3.72 4.39
C LEU A 17 -34.27 -4.23 3.18
N VAL A 18 -34.87 -4.18 1.98
CA VAL A 18 -34.18 -4.55 0.74
C VAL A 18 -32.98 -3.65 0.48
N LEU A 19 -33.14 -2.34 0.66
CA LEU A 19 -32.04 -1.38 0.51
C LEU A 19 -30.93 -1.66 1.53
N ALA A 20 -31.27 -1.88 2.80
CA ALA A 20 -30.30 -2.18 3.85
C ALA A 20 -29.53 -3.47 3.56
N ALA A 21 -30.21 -4.52 3.07
CA ALA A 21 -29.58 -5.77 2.67
C ALA A 21 -28.63 -5.57 1.47
N ALA A 22 -29.05 -4.81 0.45
CA ALA A 22 -28.22 -4.51 -0.71
C ALA A 22 -26.94 -3.74 -0.32
N VAL A 23 -27.07 -2.74 0.56
CA VAL A 23 -25.93 -1.99 1.11
C VAL A 23 -25.01 -2.90 1.92
N TRP A 24 -25.57 -3.78 2.76
CA TRP A 24 -24.79 -4.74 3.54
C TRP A 24 -24.01 -5.71 2.64
N CYS A 25 -24.64 -6.24 1.61
CA CYS A 25 -23.98 -7.09 0.61
C CYS A 25 -22.84 -6.35 -0.09
N ALA A 26 -23.04 -5.09 -0.48
CA ALA A 26 -21.99 -4.27 -1.09
C ALA A 26 -20.80 -4.04 -0.15
N ILE A 27 -21.07 -3.72 1.13
CA ILE A 27 -20.05 -3.57 2.17
C ILE A 27 -19.23 -4.85 2.30
N ARG A 28 -19.89 -6.01 2.41
CA ARG A 28 -19.23 -7.31 2.60
C ARG A 28 -18.45 -7.76 1.37
N ALA A 29 -18.98 -7.56 0.17
CA ALA A 29 -18.33 -7.95 -1.09
C ALA A 29 -17.00 -7.23 -1.35
N ARG A 30 -16.81 -6.06 -0.74
CA ARG A 30 -15.58 -5.25 -0.85
C ARG A 30 -14.78 -5.18 0.45
N ASN A 31 -15.10 -6.04 1.41
CA ASN A 31 -14.46 -6.08 2.72
C ASN A 31 -14.47 -4.74 3.47
N MET A 32 -15.45 -3.87 3.18
CA MET A 32 -15.54 -2.53 3.75
C MET A 32 -15.85 -2.56 5.24
N GLN A 33 -16.42 -3.65 5.77
CA GLN A 33 -16.71 -3.80 7.20
C GLN A 33 -15.47 -3.62 8.10
N TYR A 34 -14.26 -3.86 7.57
CA TYR A 34 -13.04 -3.75 8.37
C TYR A 34 -12.58 -2.30 8.56
N TRP A 35 -12.93 -1.39 7.63
CA TRP A 35 -12.41 -0.01 7.65
C TRP A 35 -13.50 1.06 7.66
N LEU A 36 -14.70 0.77 7.13
CA LEU A 36 -15.80 1.74 7.02
C LEU A 36 -16.24 2.32 8.36
N PRO A 37 -16.33 1.55 9.47
CA PRO A 37 -16.60 2.12 10.78
C PRO A 37 -15.54 3.15 11.19
N ALA A 38 -14.26 2.86 10.95
CA ALA A 38 -13.16 3.77 11.27
C ALA A 38 -13.14 5.02 10.38
N TYR A 39 -13.57 4.88 9.12
CA TYR A 39 -13.67 5.99 8.16
C TYR A 39 -14.82 6.95 8.50
N LEU A 40 -15.99 6.40 8.88
CA LEU A 40 -17.17 7.19 9.26
C LEU A 40 -17.08 7.72 10.69
N SER A 41 -16.34 7.05 11.56
CA SER A 41 -16.01 7.60 12.87
C SER A 41 -15.11 8.81 12.64
N ALA A 42 -15.63 10.01 12.87
CA ALA A 42 -14.78 11.19 12.96
C ALA A 42 -13.73 10.91 14.02
N LYS A 43 -12.46 10.73 13.60
CA LYS A 43 -11.33 10.72 14.54
C LYS A 43 -11.42 12.06 15.24
N ARG A 44 -11.85 12.06 16.50
CA ARG A 44 -11.76 13.25 17.34
C ARG A 44 -10.30 13.67 17.28
N ARG A 45 -10.05 14.90 16.84
CA ARG A 45 -8.72 15.48 16.87
C ARG A 45 -8.21 15.28 18.29
N ASP A 46 -7.12 14.54 18.46
CA ASP A 46 -6.58 14.30 19.80
C ASP A 46 -6.29 15.68 20.40
N PRO A 47 -6.98 16.09 21.48
CA PRO A 47 -6.81 17.42 22.07
C PRO A 47 -5.38 17.65 22.57
N LYS A 48 -4.58 16.58 22.72
CA LYS A 48 -3.15 16.65 23.07
C LYS A 48 -2.27 17.04 21.89
N VAL A 49 -2.76 16.96 20.66
CA VAL A 49 -2.03 17.37 19.45
C VAL A 49 -2.36 18.84 19.18
N SER A 50 -1.61 19.74 19.83
CA SER A 50 -1.59 21.16 19.51
C SER A 50 -0.32 21.49 18.72
N PHE A 51 -0.46 22.34 17.71
CA PHE A 51 0.67 22.79 16.90
C PHE A 51 0.89 24.27 17.16
N SER A 52 2.08 24.65 17.64
CA SER A 52 2.47 26.05 17.72
C SER A 52 3.33 26.43 16.50
N PRO A 53 3.24 27.68 15.99
CA PRO A 53 4.09 28.16 14.90
C PRO A 53 5.60 28.07 15.20
N GLU A 54 5.98 28.07 16.48
CA GLU A 54 7.36 28.06 16.94
C GLU A 54 8.00 26.66 16.92
N GLN A 55 7.23 25.59 16.67
CA GLN A 55 7.74 24.22 16.60
C GLN A 55 7.90 23.76 15.14
N PRO A 56 9.12 23.40 14.69
CA PRO A 56 9.34 22.84 13.37
C PRO A 56 8.45 21.60 13.12
N ARG A 57 7.73 21.60 12.00
CA ARG A 57 6.95 20.43 11.57
C ARG A 57 7.79 19.57 10.65
N HIS A 58 7.99 18.32 11.03
CA HIS A 58 8.59 17.32 10.15
C HIS A 58 7.47 16.62 9.38
N ILE A 59 7.49 16.74 8.05
CA ILE A 59 6.57 16.04 7.17
C ILE A 59 7.36 14.91 6.52
N PHE A 60 6.91 13.68 6.76
CA PHE A 60 7.42 12.51 6.07
C PHE A 60 6.45 12.16 4.96
N ILE A 61 6.96 12.04 3.74
CA ILE A 61 6.19 11.58 2.58
C ILE A 61 6.76 10.22 2.19
N ALA A 62 5.90 9.21 2.22
CA ALA A 62 6.22 7.87 1.73
C ALA A 62 5.29 7.57 0.56
N VAL A 63 5.87 7.17 -0.57
CA VAL A 63 5.14 6.59 -1.69
C VAL A 63 5.41 5.09 -1.64
N CYS A 64 4.43 4.33 -1.19
CA CYS A 64 4.51 2.88 -1.14
C CYS A 64 3.76 2.32 -2.34
N ASP A 65 4.50 1.75 -3.28
CA ASP A 65 3.95 1.05 -4.43
C ASP A 65 4.69 -0.28 -4.63
N HIS A 66 4.08 -1.19 -5.36
CA HIS A 66 4.71 -2.46 -5.70
C HIS A 66 5.85 -2.22 -6.70
N PHE A 67 6.99 -2.85 -6.48
CA PHE A 67 8.08 -2.86 -7.45
C PHE A 67 8.14 -4.23 -8.15
N GLU A 68 7.49 -4.34 -9.30
CA GLU A 68 7.37 -5.61 -10.06
C GLU A 68 8.05 -5.53 -11.43
N PRO A 69 9.37 -5.82 -11.54
CA PRO A 69 10.07 -5.83 -12.83
C PRO A 69 9.41 -6.73 -13.86
N GLU A 70 8.82 -7.86 -13.43
CA GLU A 70 8.19 -8.85 -14.31
C GLU A 70 6.69 -8.61 -14.54
N TRP A 71 6.17 -7.46 -14.13
CA TRP A 71 4.77 -7.11 -14.37
C TRP A 71 4.43 -7.14 -15.87
N GLY A 72 3.35 -7.85 -16.23
CA GLY A 72 2.91 -8.00 -17.61
C GLY A 72 3.66 -9.06 -18.41
N ASN A 73 4.39 -9.98 -17.76
CA ASN A 73 5.13 -11.07 -18.39
C ASN A 73 6.10 -10.61 -19.50
N PRO A 74 7.01 -9.65 -19.21
CA PRO A 74 8.00 -9.21 -20.17
C PRO A 74 9.05 -10.30 -20.43
N THR A 75 9.85 -10.11 -21.46
CA THR A 75 11.11 -10.85 -21.58
C THR A 75 12.05 -10.50 -20.43
N LYS A 76 12.98 -11.40 -20.09
CA LYS A 76 13.99 -11.16 -19.06
C LYS A 76 14.81 -9.89 -19.32
N ALA A 77 15.14 -9.63 -20.59
CA ALA A 77 15.89 -8.42 -20.98
C ALA A 77 15.10 -7.14 -20.72
N GLU A 78 13.80 -7.14 -20.98
CA GLU A 78 12.92 -6.00 -20.68
C GLU A 78 12.76 -5.77 -19.18
N ALA A 79 12.62 -6.84 -18.37
CA ALA A 79 12.59 -6.74 -16.92
C ALA A 79 13.90 -6.14 -16.38
N ILE A 80 15.05 -6.59 -16.87
CA ILE A 80 16.36 -6.02 -16.54
C ILE A 80 16.41 -4.53 -16.92
N ALA A 81 16.00 -4.18 -18.14
CA ALA A 81 16.02 -2.80 -18.61
C ALA A 81 15.14 -1.87 -17.76
N ARG A 82 14.01 -2.37 -17.22
CA ARG A 82 13.19 -1.63 -16.27
C ARG A 82 13.94 -1.31 -14.98
N VAL A 83 14.70 -2.27 -14.44
CA VAL A 83 15.53 -2.07 -13.24
C VAL A 83 16.69 -1.11 -13.53
N ASP A 84 17.39 -1.31 -14.65
CA ASP A 84 18.49 -0.44 -15.07
C ASP A 84 18.04 1.01 -15.21
N ARG A 85 16.85 1.23 -15.79
CA ARG A 85 16.24 2.56 -15.89
C ARG A 85 16.06 3.23 -14.53
N TRP A 86 15.66 2.49 -13.49
CA TRP A 86 15.60 3.03 -12.13
C TRP A 86 16.99 3.40 -11.60
N CYS A 87 17.97 2.51 -11.79
CA CYS A 87 19.34 2.75 -11.34
C CYS A 87 20.00 3.96 -12.02
N GLU A 88 19.65 4.25 -13.28
CA GLU A 88 20.21 5.36 -14.05
C GLU A 88 19.42 6.66 -13.85
N GLU A 89 18.10 6.62 -14.08
CA GLU A 89 17.29 7.83 -14.14
C GLU A 89 16.96 8.39 -12.76
N TYR A 90 16.83 7.54 -11.73
CA TYR A 90 16.44 8.02 -10.40
C TYR A 90 17.50 8.95 -9.80
N PRO A 91 18.79 8.56 -9.72
CA PRO A 91 19.85 9.50 -9.33
C PRO A 91 19.88 10.73 -10.24
N SER A 92 19.93 10.54 -11.56
CA SER A 92 20.03 11.65 -12.52
C SER A 92 18.95 12.72 -12.33
N ARG A 93 17.71 12.31 -12.02
CA ARG A 93 16.59 13.23 -11.84
C ARG A 93 16.56 13.85 -10.44
N PHE A 94 16.88 13.08 -9.40
CA PHE A 94 16.56 13.46 -8.03
C PHE A 94 17.74 13.89 -7.16
N SER A 95 19.00 13.67 -7.56
CA SER A 95 20.18 14.11 -6.77
C SER A 95 20.29 15.63 -6.57
N GLN A 96 19.56 16.42 -7.36
CA GLN A 96 19.50 17.88 -7.21
C GLN A 96 18.63 18.34 -6.02
N PHE A 97 17.83 17.44 -5.44
CA PHE A 97 16.97 17.73 -4.30
C PHE A 97 17.57 17.15 -3.03
N SER A 98 17.31 17.79 -1.89
CA SER A 98 17.64 17.26 -0.58
C SER A 98 16.64 17.71 0.47
N ASP A 99 16.41 16.87 1.48
CA ASP A 99 15.63 17.24 2.65
C ASP A 99 16.39 18.18 3.61
N SER A 100 15.78 18.52 4.74
CA SER A 100 16.41 19.38 5.77
C SER A 100 17.67 18.78 6.42
N ARG A 101 17.98 17.52 6.16
CA ARG A 101 19.16 16.79 6.65
C ARG A 101 20.18 16.54 5.53
N GLY A 102 19.97 17.08 4.34
CA GLY A 102 20.83 16.87 3.18
C GLY A 102 20.66 15.50 2.53
N GLN A 103 19.60 14.75 2.85
CA GLN A 103 19.33 13.45 2.23
C GLN A 103 18.59 13.65 0.91
N VAL A 104 19.08 12.99 -0.15
CA VAL A 104 18.37 12.93 -1.43
C VAL A 104 17.04 12.19 -1.26
N PRO A 105 16.05 12.40 -2.14
CA PRO A 105 14.85 11.58 -2.16
C PRO A 105 15.20 10.09 -2.19
N GLN A 106 14.58 9.33 -1.30
CA GLN A 106 14.76 7.88 -1.20
C GLN A 106 13.54 7.15 -1.74
N HIS A 107 13.76 6.00 -2.38
CA HIS A 107 12.69 5.10 -2.81
C HIS A 107 12.89 3.70 -2.21
N THR A 108 11.87 3.21 -1.51
CA THR A 108 11.86 1.84 -1.00
C THR A 108 11.19 0.94 -2.04
N PHE A 109 11.96 0.01 -2.59
CA PHE A 109 11.52 -0.95 -3.61
C PHE A 109 10.90 -2.17 -2.93
N PHE A 110 9.57 -2.24 -2.88
CA PHE A 110 8.84 -3.40 -2.36
C PHE A 110 8.88 -4.55 -3.38
N TYR A 111 9.86 -5.43 -3.25
CA TYR A 111 10.24 -6.44 -4.23
C TYR A 111 9.49 -7.78 -3.99
N PRO A 112 8.85 -8.36 -5.01
CA PRO A 112 8.03 -9.56 -4.88
C PRO A 112 8.86 -10.82 -4.62
N GLN A 113 8.57 -11.51 -3.52
CA GLN A 113 9.27 -12.75 -3.13
C GLN A 113 9.30 -13.80 -4.25
N ASP A 114 8.17 -14.00 -4.92
CA ASP A 114 7.97 -15.03 -5.94
C ASP A 114 8.65 -14.73 -7.28
N GLN A 115 9.14 -13.50 -7.47
CA GLN A 115 9.96 -13.11 -8.63
C GLN A 115 11.44 -12.93 -8.23
N TYR A 116 11.91 -13.53 -7.13
CA TYR A 116 13.30 -13.40 -6.70
C TYR A 116 14.29 -13.77 -7.81
N ALA A 117 15.11 -12.78 -8.17
CA ALA A 117 16.17 -12.90 -9.14
C ALA A 117 17.36 -12.03 -8.70
N PRO A 118 18.54 -12.62 -8.43
CA PRO A 118 19.72 -11.86 -8.01
C PRO A 118 20.11 -10.75 -8.99
N GLU A 119 19.81 -10.90 -10.29
CA GLU A 119 20.16 -9.87 -11.28
C GLU A 119 19.47 -8.53 -11.04
N TYR A 120 18.24 -8.53 -10.52
CA TYR A 120 17.50 -7.30 -10.22
C TYR A 120 18.00 -6.70 -8.89
N LEU A 121 18.11 -7.52 -7.85
CA LEU A 121 18.52 -7.06 -6.52
C LEU A 121 19.97 -6.57 -6.49
N ASN A 122 20.89 -7.20 -7.23
CA ASN A 122 22.28 -6.72 -7.30
C ASN A 122 22.39 -5.30 -7.89
N ARG A 123 21.51 -4.93 -8.83
CA ARG A 123 21.45 -3.58 -9.40
C ARG A 123 20.90 -2.59 -8.38
N LEU A 124 19.78 -2.93 -7.74
CA LEU A 124 19.19 -2.12 -6.68
C LEU A 124 20.15 -1.94 -5.51
N ALA A 125 20.90 -2.97 -5.11
CA ALA A 125 21.88 -2.89 -4.05
C ALA A 125 22.94 -1.81 -4.30
N SER A 126 23.36 -1.60 -5.57
CA SER A 126 24.27 -0.51 -5.92
C SER A 126 23.60 0.87 -5.77
N LEU A 127 22.34 0.99 -6.21
CA LEU A 127 21.55 2.21 -6.05
C LEU A 127 21.31 2.55 -4.56
N CYS A 128 20.96 1.55 -3.74
CA CYS A 128 20.77 1.68 -2.30
C CYS A 128 22.06 2.09 -1.57
N LYS A 129 23.21 1.48 -1.92
CA LYS A 129 24.52 1.86 -1.36
C LYS A 129 24.91 3.31 -1.64
N GLN A 130 24.38 3.90 -2.71
CA GLN A 130 24.58 5.31 -3.04
C GLN A 130 23.62 6.25 -2.29
N GLY A 131 22.73 5.72 -1.45
CA GLY A 131 21.81 6.49 -0.60
C GLY A 131 20.45 6.81 -1.20
N TYR A 132 20.13 6.28 -2.39
CA TYR A 132 18.89 6.60 -3.12
C TYR A 132 17.67 5.77 -2.71
N GLY A 133 17.80 4.83 -1.78
CA GLY A 133 16.69 3.97 -1.43
C GLY A 133 17.06 2.73 -0.64
N ASP A 134 16.07 1.85 -0.49
CA ASP A 134 16.16 0.56 0.20
C ASP A 134 15.31 -0.49 -0.52
N VAL A 135 15.45 -1.76 -0.18
CA VAL A 135 14.60 -2.84 -0.68
C VAL A 135 13.80 -3.43 0.47
N GLU A 136 12.51 -3.67 0.24
CA GLU A 136 11.60 -4.26 1.21
C GLU A 136 10.78 -5.40 0.60
N ILE A 137 10.12 -6.16 1.47
CA ILE A 137 9.37 -7.36 1.09
C ILE A 137 7.99 -7.01 0.51
N HIS A 138 7.71 -7.47 -0.70
CA HIS A 138 6.37 -7.56 -1.27
C HIS A 138 5.93 -9.03 -1.36
N LEU A 139 4.74 -9.33 -0.87
CA LEU A 139 4.15 -10.65 -0.92
C LEU A 139 2.84 -10.62 -1.71
N HIS A 140 2.79 -11.34 -2.83
CA HIS A 140 1.52 -11.71 -3.43
C HIS A 140 0.75 -12.63 -2.47
N HIS A 141 -0.54 -12.36 -2.31
CA HIS A 141 -1.37 -12.95 -1.26
C HIS A 141 -2.67 -13.58 -1.78
N ASP A 142 -2.73 -13.96 -3.06
CA ASP A 142 -3.93 -14.56 -3.62
C ASP A 142 -4.27 -15.86 -2.86
N HIS A 143 -5.50 -15.94 -2.33
CA HIS A 143 -5.98 -17.05 -1.51
C HIS A 143 -5.07 -17.48 -0.32
N ASP A 144 -4.32 -16.55 0.24
CA ASP A 144 -3.34 -16.84 1.30
C ASP A 144 -3.97 -17.00 2.71
N SER A 145 -3.21 -17.58 3.64
CA SER A 145 -3.58 -17.75 5.05
C SER A 145 -2.65 -16.95 5.98
N ALA A 146 -3.06 -16.78 7.24
CA ALA A 146 -2.21 -16.12 8.24
C ALA A 146 -0.92 -16.91 8.54
N GLU A 147 -0.93 -18.23 8.35
CA GLU A 147 0.25 -19.08 8.47
C GLU A 147 1.16 -18.91 7.24
N GLY A 148 0.58 -18.92 6.04
CA GLY A 148 1.28 -18.68 4.78
C GLY A 148 1.97 -17.31 4.72
N LEU A 149 1.28 -16.25 5.18
CA LEU A 149 1.86 -14.92 5.31
C LEU A 149 3.12 -14.94 6.21
N ARG A 150 3.02 -15.56 7.39
CA ARG A 150 4.15 -15.62 8.34
C ARG A 150 5.31 -16.39 7.77
N GLN A 151 5.04 -17.53 7.14
CA GLN A 151 6.06 -18.36 6.51
C GLN A 151 6.80 -17.56 5.42
N LYS A 152 6.05 -17.04 4.44
CA LYS A 152 6.59 -16.26 3.32
C LYS A 152 7.40 -15.05 3.77
N MET A 153 6.90 -14.31 4.75
CA MET A 153 7.60 -13.16 5.34
C MET A 153 8.94 -13.57 5.96
N ASN A 154 8.97 -14.63 6.77
CA ASN A 154 10.19 -15.06 7.44
C ASN A 154 11.22 -15.61 6.45
N GLU A 155 10.80 -16.48 5.52
CA GLU A 155 11.67 -17.07 4.51
C GLU A 155 12.30 -15.99 3.61
N PHE A 156 11.49 -15.03 3.15
CA PHE A 156 12.01 -14.01 2.25
C PHE A 156 12.86 -12.96 2.96
N ARG A 157 12.57 -12.65 4.23
CA ARG A 157 13.44 -11.82 5.06
C ARG A 157 14.84 -12.41 5.17
N GLU A 158 14.93 -13.72 5.48
CA GLU A 158 16.21 -14.42 5.55
C GLU A 158 16.93 -14.38 4.20
N THR A 159 16.20 -14.62 3.10
CA THR A 159 16.77 -14.54 1.74
C THR A 159 17.30 -13.15 1.36
N LEU A 160 16.64 -12.09 1.84
CA LEU A 160 16.92 -10.71 1.43
C LEU A 160 18.00 -10.04 2.27
N PHE A 161 18.11 -10.39 3.56
CA PHE A 161 18.91 -9.65 4.54
C PHE A 161 20.00 -10.46 5.26
N ASP A 162 20.02 -11.80 5.16
CA ASP A 162 21.10 -12.64 5.70
C ASP A 162 22.19 -12.94 4.66
#